data_AF-A0A542AY84-F1
#
_entry.id   AF-A0A542AY84-F1
#
_cell.length_a   1.000
_cell.length_b   1.000
_cell.length_c   1.000
_cell.angle_alpha   90.00
_cell.angle_beta   90.00
_cell.angle_gamma   90.00
#
_symmetry.space_group_name_H-M   'P 1'
#
loop_
_entity.id
_entity.type
_entity.pdbx_description
1 polymer ?
#
loop_
_entity_poly.entity_id
_entity_poly.type
_entity_poly.pdbx_seq_one_letter_code
_entity_poly.pdbx_strand_id
1 'polypeptide(L)'
;MKKILSKLTLIILSTFAISCNSDDNEIEINDFKGIYKITSISSSLPIDLNNDGLKTTDYLQEIKSKYISFNGNEIDYKYDNELSQNFAVARPTKRYESNFTQFLDIRFPIQHIDSIFQGNDNFAKMNMRYDNIITYFIYKLTNNDVEIESDSTPEFEYYDITNFEISRINKDEFEISFDFKVYDFTENEWIETNLNSRYIKVAE
;
A
#
# COMPACT_ATOMS: atom_id res chain seq x y z
N MET A 1 68.07 15.74 -45.22
CA MET A 1 67.52 15.78 -43.85
C MET A 1 66.10 16.33 -43.88
N LYS A 2 65.09 15.49 -43.62
CA LYS A 2 63.71 15.81 -43.19
C LYS A 2 62.82 14.62 -43.55
N LYS A 3 62.72 13.64 -42.64
CA LYS A 3 61.67 12.59 -42.64
C LYS A 3 61.69 11.81 -41.31
N ILE A 4 61.80 12.52 -40.19
CA ILE A 4 61.66 11.94 -38.85
C ILE A 4 60.94 12.97 -37.98
N LEU A 5 59.72 13.36 -38.33
CA LEU A 5 58.93 14.24 -37.45
C LEU A 5 57.41 14.08 -37.67
N SER A 6 56.96 12.83 -37.86
CA SER A 6 55.52 12.55 -38.03
C SER A 6 55.06 11.25 -37.38
N LYS A 7 55.95 10.43 -36.79
CA LYS A 7 55.57 9.15 -36.18
C LYS A 7 55.47 9.16 -34.66
N LEU A 8 55.91 10.22 -33.97
CA LEU A 8 55.91 10.25 -32.50
C LEU A 8 54.63 10.85 -31.89
N THR A 9 53.86 11.64 -32.65
CA THR A 9 52.70 12.38 -32.10
C THR A 9 51.42 11.55 -32.06
N LEU A 10 51.38 10.38 -32.71
CA LEU A 10 50.17 9.54 -32.77
C LEU A 10 50.13 8.41 -31.72
N ILE A 11 51.21 8.19 -30.98
CA ILE A 11 51.32 7.09 -30.00
C ILE A 11 50.89 7.54 -28.59
N ILE A 12 50.81 8.86 -28.34
CA ILE A 12 50.40 9.39 -27.02
C ILE A 12 48.87 9.49 -26.90
N LEU A 13 48.12 9.53 -28.00
CA LEU A 13 46.65 9.63 -27.95
C LEU A 13 45.92 8.29 -27.76
N SER A 14 46.59 7.14 -27.89
CA SER A 14 45.94 5.82 -27.75
C SER A 14 45.92 5.28 -26.32
N THR A 15 46.42 6.03 -25.32
CA THR A 15 46.42 5.61 -23.90
C THR A 15 45.34 6.28 -23.05
N PHE A 16 44.51 7.16 -23.63
CA PHE A 16 43.41 7.84 -22.91
C PHE A 16 42.02 7.24 -23.12
N ALA A 17 41.89 6.07 -23.76
CA ALA A 17 40.60 5.49 -24.13
C ALA A 17 40.20 4.21 -23.35
N ILE A 18 40.74 3.99 -22.15
CA ILE A 18 40.24 2.92 -21.25
C ILE A 18 40.20 3.46 -19.82
N SER A 19 39.33 4.43 -19.60
CA SER A 19 38.57 4.50 -18.35
C SER A 19 37.12 4.30 -18.74
N CYS A 20 36.77 3.06 -19.10
CA CYS A 20 35.44 2.58 -18.75
C CYS A 20 35.43 2.61 -17.23
N ASN A 21 34.92 3.70 -16.64
CA ASN A 21 34.19 3.52 -15.41
C ASN A 21 33.18 2.44 -15.77
N SER A 22 33.34 1.25 -15.21
CA SER A 22 32.18 0.48 -14.84
C SER A 22 31.44 1.39 -13.86
N ASP A 23 30.61 2.28 -14.40
CA ASP A 23 29.34 2.52 -13.74
C ASP A 23 28.71 1.12 -13.75
N ASP A 24 29.01 0.37 -12.68
CA ASP A 24 28.13 -0.66 -12.16
C ASP A 24 26.85 0.08 -11.73
N ASN A 25 26.16 0.69 -12.71
CA ASN A 25 24.73 0.81 -12.68
C ASN A 25 24.26 -0.62 -12.85
N GLU A 26 24.38 -1.39 -11.76
CA GLU A 26 23.60 -2.59 -11.55
C GLU A 26 22.19 -2.18 -11.97
N ILE A 27 21.69 -2.72 -13.08
CA ILE A 27 20.33 -2.46 -13.51
C ILE A 27 19.51 -2.95 -12.34
N GLU A 28 18.95 -2.03 -11.55
CA GLU A 28 18.14 -2.38 -10.39
C GLU A 28 16.91 -3.10 -10.93
N ILE A 29 16.98 -4.43 -10.91
CA ILE A 29 15.88 -5.27 -11.37
C ILE A 29 14.76 -5.01 -10.38
N ASN A 30 13.72 -4.30 -10.82
CA ASN A 30 12.53 -4.13 -10.03
C ASN A 30 11.84 -5.48 -9.84
N ASP A 31 12.22 -6.16 -8.76
CA ASP A 31 11.69 -7.43 -8.28
C ASP A 31 10.55 -7.23 -7.27
N PHE A 32 10.26 -5.97 -6.91
CA PHE A 32 9.10 -5.52 -6.14
C PHE A 32 7.84 -5.38 -7.00
N LYS A 33 7.95 -5.36 -8.32
CA LYS A 33 6.77 -5.37 -9.18
C LYS A 33 5.93 -6.64 -8.95
N GLY A 34 4.61 -6.49 -9.01
CA GLY A 34 3.68 -7.59 -8.82
C GLY A 34 2.30 -7.16 -8.39
N ILE A 35 1.45 -8.15 -8.14
CA ILE A 35 0.11 -7.99 -7.58
C ILE A 35 0.15 -8.56 -6.17
N TYR A 36 -0.41 -7.84 -5.20
CA TYR A 36 -0.27 -8.15 -3.79
C TYR A 36 -1.62 -8.20 -3.09
N LYS A 37 -1.84 -9.23 -2.27
CA LYS A 37 -3.04 -9.35 -1.44
C LYS A 37 -2.74 -9.05 0.02
N ILE A 38 -3.72 -8.45 0.71
CA ILE A 38 -3.67 -8.26 2.15
C ILE A 38 -3.76 -9.63 2.84
N THR A 39 -2.88 -9.85 3.82
CA THR A 39 -2.86 -11.06 4.65
C THR A 39 -3.19 -10.80 6.10
N SER A 40 -2.90 -9.60 6.59
CA SER A 40 -3.26 -9.14 7.93
C SER A 40 -3.43 -7.63 7.94
N ILE A 41 -4.33 -7.15 8.79
CA ILE A 41 -4.42 -5.77 9.20
C ILE A 41 -4.57 -5.81 10.72
N SER A 42 -3.67 -5.14 11.44
CA SER A 42 -3.72 -5.02 12.88
C SER A 42 -3.86 -3.57 13.30
N SER A 43 -4.65 -3.31 14.33
CA SER A 43 -4.73 -2.01 14.99
C SER A 43 -3.89 -1.97 16.27
N SER A 44 -3.37 -0.79 16.61
CA SER A 44 -2.66 -0.58 17.88
C SER A 44 -3.59 -0.59 19.09
N LEU A 45 -4.88 -0.30 18.89
CA LEU A 45 -5.94 -0.37 19.91
C LEU A 45 -6.94 -1.48 19.58
N PRO A 46 -7.50 -2.17 20.59
CA PRO A 46 -8.59 -3.12 20.37
C PRO A 46 -9.88 -2.37 20.02
N ILE A 47 -10.51 -2.72 18.90
CA ILE A 47 -11.67 -2.05 18.32
C ILE A 47 -12.73 -3.09 17.94
N ASP A 48 -14.00 -2.70 18.03
CA ASP A 48 -15.15 -3.45 17.52
C ASP A 48 -15.65 -2.77 16.23
N LEU A 49 -15.49 -3.42 15.07
CA LEU A 49 -15.94 -2.87 13.78
C LEU A 49 -17.17 -3.60 13.20
N ASN A 50 -17.65 -4.65 13.85
CA ASN A 50 -18.81 -5.42 13.39
C ASN A 50 -19.99 -5.38 14.38
N ASN A 51 -19.88 -4.61 15.47
CA ASN A 51 -20.88 -4.42 16.52
C ASN A 51 -21.31 -5.72 17.21
N ASP A 52 -20.40 -6.69 17.34
CA ASP A 52 -20.68 -7.91 18.12
C ASP A 52 -20.35 -7.76 19.62
N GLY A 53 -19.80 -6.60 20.02
CA GLY A 53 -19.44 -6.26 21.39
C GLY A 53 -18.08 -6.80 21.82
N LEU A 54 -17.32 -7.43 20.91
CA LEU A 54 -15.97 -7.91 21.15
C LEU A 54 -14.97 -6.96 20.47
N LYS A 55 -14.01 -6.48 21.24
CA LYS A 55 -12.92 -5.66 20.73
C LYS A 55 -11.70 -6.50 20.46
N THR A 56 -11.11 -6.35 19.28
CA THR A 56 -9.87 -7.05 18.91
C THR A 56 -8.87 -6.12 18.24
N THR A 57 -7.61 -6.51 18.23
CA THR A 57 -6.58 -5.82 17.44
C THR A 57 -6.46 -6.42 16.02
N ASP A 58 -7.25 -7.44 15.69
CA ASP A 58 -7.27 -8.09 14.37
C ASP A 58 -8.30 -7.40 13.48
N TYR A 59 -7.95 -6.21 13.02
CA TYR A 59 -8.79 -5.38 12.15
C TYR A 59 -9.28 -6.16 10.92
N LEU A 60 -8.44 -7.01 10.32
CA LEU A 60 -8.85 -7.79 9.16
C LEU A 60 -9.95 -8.80 9.52
N GLN A 61 -9.88 -9.46 10.67
CA GLN A 61 -10.93 -10.36 11.13
C GLN A 61 -12.23 -9.62 11.42
N GLU A 62 -12.15 -8.45 12.07
CA GLU A 62 -13.31 -7.59 12.34
C GLU A 62 -14.08 -7.26 11.05
N ILE A 63 -13.40 -6.74 10.01
CA ILE A 63 -14.05 -6.35 8.75
C ILE A 63 -14.49 -7.55 7.89
N LYS A 64 -13.96 -8.74 8.15
CA LYS A 64 -14.38 -10.01 7.52
C LYS A 64 -15.53 -10.68 8.28
N SER A 65 -15.94 -10.12 9.41
CA SER A 65 -17.02 -10.66 10.24
C SER A 65 -18.35 -10.00 9.88
N LYS A 66 -19.45 -10.74 10.10
CA LYS A 66 -20.77 -10.18 9.86
C LYS A 66 -21.06 -9.09 10.88
N TYR A 67 -21.73 -8.05 10.43
CA TYR A 67 -22.20 -6.99 11.31
C TYR A 67 -23.43 -7.45 12.10
N ILE A 68 -23.49 -7.18 13.40
CA ILE A 68 -24.64 -7.46 14.26
C ILE A 68 -25.41 -6.15 14.46
N SER A 69 -26.62 -6.03 13.94
CA SER A 69 -27.43 -4.83 14.18
C SER A 69 -27.99 -4.79 15.60
N PHE A 70 -28.46 -3.62 16.05
CA PHE A 70 -28.99 -3.42 17.40
C PHE A 70 -30.13 -4.38 17.81
N ASN A 71 -30.90 -4.88 16.84
CA ASN A 71 -31.95 -5.88 17.08
C ASN A 71 -31.44 -7.34 17.06
N GLY A 72 -30.13 -7.55 16.98
CA GLY A 72 -29.47 -8.86 16.93
C GLY A 72 -29.46 -9.53 15.56
N ASN A 73 -29.88 -8.86 14.48
CA ASN A 73 -29.80 -9.44 13.14
C ASN A 73 -28.36 -9.38 12.60
N GLU A 74 -27.96 -10.43 11.90
CA GLU A 74 -26.71 -10.41 11.15
C GLU A 74 -26.90 -9.78 9.76
N ILE A 75 -26.02 -8.84 9.39
CA ILE A 75 -26.00 -8.20 8.08
C ILE A 75 -24.62 -8.45 7.43
N ASP A 76 -24.63 -8.82 6.15
CA ASP A 76 -23.41 -9.11 5.41
C ASP A 76 -22.83 -7.83 4.77
N TYR A 77 -21.92 -7.19 5.49
CA TYR A 77 -21.10 -6.08 5.01
C TYR A 77 -19.63 -6.46 4.85
N LYS A 78 -19.31 -7.76 4.84
CA LYS A 78 -17.93 -8.25 4.97
C LYS A 78 -17.05 -7.77 3.82
N TYR A 79 -15.83 -7.40 4.15
CA TYR A 79 -14.74 -7.26 3.19
C TYR A 79 -14.21 -8.63 2.77
N ASP A 80 -13.82 -8.77 1.50
CA ASP A 80 -13.20 -9.99 0.98
C ASP A 80 -11.81 -9.69 0.42
N ASN A 81 -10.78 -10.01 1.19
CA ASN A 81 -9.38 -9.80 0.83
C ASN A 81 -8.87 -10.79 -0.24
N GLU A 82 -9.68 -11.72 -0.73
CA GLU A 82 -9.32 -12.67 -1.80
C GLU A 82 -9.82 -12.22 -3.20
N LEU A 83 -10.65 -11.17 -3.27
CA LEU A 83 -11.07 -10.60 -4.56
C LEU A 83 -9.95 -9.79 -5.21
N SER A 84 -9.64 -10.07 -6.48
CA SER A 84 -8.54 -9.42 -7.19
C SER A 84 -8.66 -7.91 -7.32
N GLN A 85 -9.88 -7.36 -7.25
CA GLN A 85 -10.12 -5.91 -7.25
C GLN A 85 -9.66 -5.21 -5.97
N ASN A 86 -9.36 -5.97 -4.92
CA ASN A 86 -8.88 -5.49 -3.63
C ASN A 86 -7.36 -5.64 -3.49
N PHE A 87 -6.67 -6.15 -4.52
CA PHE A 87 -5.23 -6.35 -4.49
C PHE A 87 -4.48 -5.06 -4.82
N ALA A 88 -3.41 -4.79 -4.08
CA ALA A 88 -2.46 -3.76 -4.41
C ALA A 88 -1.64 -4.15 -5.66
N VAL A 89 -1.14 -3.16 -6.40
CA VAL A 89 -0.39 -3.38 -7.64
C VAL A 89 0.85 -2.52 -7.67
N ALA A 90 2.02 -3.16 -7.68
CA ALA A 90 3.29 -2.53 -7.99
C ALA A 90 3.61 -2.74 -9.47
N ARG A 91 3.54 -1.67 -10.25
CA ARG A 91 3.84 -1.65 -11.69
C ARG A 91 5.34 -1.42 -11.95
N PRO A 92 5.87 -1.85 -13.10
CA PRO A 92 5.19 -2.46 -14.24
C PRO A 92 4.81 -3.93 -14.01
N THR A 93 3.60 -4.36 -14.41
CA THR A 93 3.23 -5.79 -14.46
C THR A 93 3.02 -6.24 -15.90
N LYS A 94 2.91 -7.56 -16.18
CA LYS A 94 2.62 -8.09 -17.53
C LYS A 94 1.39 -7.45 -18.19
N ARG A 95 0.44 -6.97 -17.39
CA ARG A 95 -0.78 -6.31 -17.88
C ARG A 95 -0.54 -4.87 -18.34
N TYR A 96 0.56 -4.25 -17.94
CA TYR A 96 0.90 -2.84 -18.17
C TYR A 96 2.30 -2.68 -18.80
N GLU A 97 2.70 -3.60 -19.66
CA GLU A 97 4.04 -3.68 -20.28
C GLU A 97 4.47 -2.44 -21.08
N SER A 98 3.53 -1.57 -21.47
CA SER A 98 3.83 -0.35 -22.23
C SER A 98 4.23 0.85 -21.37
N ASN A 99 4.15 0.76 -20.04
CA ASN A 99 4.51 1.84 -19.12
C ASN A 99 5.55 1.35 -18.11
N PHE A 100 6.77 1.86 -18.22
CA PHE A 100 7.89 1.53 -17.32
C PHE A 100 7.90 2.35 -16.03
N THR A 101 6.99 3.32 -15.87
CA THR A 101 6.89 4.09 -14.64
C THR A 101 6.55 3.17 -13.47
N GLN A 102 7.38 3.23 -12.44
CA GLN A 102 7.18 2.50 -11.19
C GLN A 102 6.05 3.15 -10.42
N PHE A 103 4.97 2.38 -10.26
CA PHE A 103 3.75 2.88 -9.68
C PHE A 103 3.20 1.90 -8.65
N LEU A 104 2.84 2.40 -7.48
CA LEU A 104 2.26 1.60 -6.42
C LEU A 104 0.82 2.06 -6.16
N ASP A 105 -0.12 1.21 -6.55
CA ASP A 105 -1.55 1.31 -6.24
C ASP A 105 -1.80 0.47 -4.99
N ILE A 106 -1.86 1.13 -3.83
CA ILE A 106 -2.24 0.48 -2.58
C ILE A 106 -3.75 0.51 -2.47
N ARG A 107 -4.34 -0.67 -2.23
CA ARG A 107 -5.76 -0.82 -1.93
C ARG A 107 -5.90 -1.19 -0.47
N PHE A 108 -6.64 -0.37 0.27
CA PHE A 108 -6.84 -0.57 1.70
C PHE A 108 -8.32 -0.44 2.08
N PRO A 109 -8.91 -1.40 2.81
CA PRO A 109 -10.31 -1.35 3.19
C PRO A 109 -10.58 -0.35 4.31
N ILE A 110 -11.51 0.57 4.07
CA ILE A 110 -11.97 1.54 5.05
C ILE A 110 -13.47 1.43 5.27
N GLN A 111 -13.87 1.75 6.50
CA GLN A 111 -15.28 1.77 6.87
C GLN A 111 -15.96 3.00 6.26
N HIS A 112 -17.06 2.77 5.54
CA HIS A 112 -17.95 3.83 5.06
C HIS A 112 -19.31 3.67 5.76
N ILE A 113 -19.68 4.65 6.59
CA ILE A 113 -20.97 4.68 7.28
C ILE A 113 -21.81 5.82 6.71
N ASP A 114 -22.88 5.49 5.98
CA ASP A 114 -23.75 6.48 5.32
C ASP A 114 -24.63 7.23 6.35
N SER A 115 -25.05 6.56 7.42
CA SER A 115 -25.86 7.18 8.49
C SER A 115 -25.86 6.35 9.77
N ILE A 116 -25.80 7.02 10.92
CA ILE A 116 -26.04 6.47 12.24
C ILE A 116 -27.28 7.19 12.80
N PHE A 117 -28.43 6.54 12.77
CA PHE A 117 -29.66 7.15 13.31
C PHE A 117 -29.86 6.76 14.77
N GLN A 118 -29.53 7.60 15.73
CA GLN A 118 -29.94 7.37 17.13
C GLN A 118 -31.24 8.13 17.39
N GLY A 119 -32.38 7.47 17.16
CA GLY A 119 -33.69 8.01 17.50
C GLY A 119 -34.01 7.88 18.99
N ASN A 120 -34.99 8.66 19.48
CA ASN A 120 -35.51 8.68 20.86
C ASN A 120 -36.06 7.33 21.40
N ASP A 121 -35.93 6.26 20.64
CA ASP A 121 -36.09 4.86 21.06
C ASP A 121 -34.95 4.04 20.40
N ASN A 122 -33.69 4.23 20.79
CA ASN A 122 -32.49 3.37 20.55
C ASN A 122 -32.24 2.69 19.18
N PHE A 123 -32.97 2.96 18.09
CA PHE A 123 -32.86 2.21 16.85
C PHE A 123 -31.91 2.88 15.83
N ALA A 124 -30.65 2.45 15.82
CA ALA A 124 -29.72 2.70 14.71
C ALA A 124 -29.97 1.74 13.55
N LYS A 125 -30.69 2.21 12.52
CA LYS A 125 -30.59 1.62 11.19
C LYS A 125 -29.34 2.20 10.54
N MET A 126 -28.28 1.40 10.48
CA MET A 126 -27.03 1.78 9.83
C MET A 126 -26.95 1.14 8.45
N ASN A 127 -26.55 1.94 7.46
CA ASN A 127 -26.03 1.45 6.20
C ASN A 127 -24.51 1.66 6.24
N MET A 128 -23.78 0.56 6.11
CA MET A 128 -22.32 0.55 6.10
C MET A 128 -21.84 -0.30 4.93
N ARG A 129 -20.62 -0.02 4.48
CA ARG A 129 -19.84 -0.91 3.62
C ARG A 129 -18.35 -0.68 3.88
N TYR A 130 -17.51 -1.61 3.43
CA TYR A 130 -16.09 -1.35 3.31
C TYR A 130 -15.76 -0.94 1.87
N ASP A 131 -15.29 0.29 1.71
CA ASP A 131 -14.75 0.81 0.45
C ASP A 131 -13.22 0.62 0.43
N ASN A 132 -12.58 0.73 -0.73
CA ASN A 132 -11.12 0.76 -0.80
C ASN A 132 -10.64 2.19 -1.02
N ILE A 133 -9.70 2.64 -0.19
CA ILE A 133 -8.79 3.70 -0.58
C ILE A 133 -7.89 3.15 -1.68
N ILE A 134 -7.68 3.93 -2.74
CA ILE A 134 -6.81 3.58 -3.86
C ILE A 134 -5.76 4.66 -3.98
N THR A 135 -4.51 4.33 -3.68
CA THR A 135 -3.40 5.28 -3.80
C THR A 135 -2.76 5.23 -5.18
N TYR A 136 -1.97 6.26 -5.46
CA TYR A 136 -1.37 6.46 -6.77
C TYR A 136 0.08 6.95 -6.61
N PHE A 137 0.91 6.16 -5.92
CA PHE A 137 2.29 6.52 -5.59
C PHE A 137 3.27 6.25 -6.74
N ILE A 138 4.18 7.19 -6.94
CA ILE A 138 5.44 6.93 -7.66
C ILE A 138 6.46 6.49 -6.61
N TYR A 139 7.14 5.37 -6.87
CA TYR A 139 8.13 4.82 -5.97
C TYR A 139 9.45 4.50 -6.68
N LYS A 140 10.54 4.50 -5.92
CA LYS A 140 11.82 3.92 -6.32
C LYS A 140 12.22 2.81 -5.36
N LEU A 141 13.12 1.95 -5.82
CA LEU A 141 13.80 1.01 -4.94
C LEU A 141 15.11 1.66 -4.51
N THR A 142 15.47 1.52 -3.24
CA THR A 142 16.72 2.06 -2.69
C THR A 142 17.17 1.15 -1.56
N ASN A 143 18.39 0.58 -1.68
CA ASN A 143 18.95 -0.34 -0.69
C ASN A 143 18.00 -1.51 -0.32
N ASN A 144 17.35 -2.12 -1.31
CA ASN A 144 16.31 -3.15 -1.15
C ASN A 144 15.03 -2.71 -0.43
N ASP A 145 14.80 -1.41 -0.23
CA ASP A 145 13.55 -0.87 0.31
C ASP A 145 12.75 -0.12 -0.75
N VAL A 146 11.50 0.21 -0.42
CA VAL A 146 10.58 1.00 -1.27
C VAL A 146 10.51 2.42 -0.71
N GLU A 147 10.94 3.40 -1.50
CA GLU A 147 10.82 4.82 -1.14
C GLU A 147 9.76 5.48 -2.02
N ILE A 148 8.79 6.15 -1.40
CA ILE A 148 7.75 6.93 -2.11
C ILE A 148 8.35 8.27 -2.53
N GLU A 149 8.43 8.50 -3.85
CA GLU A 149 8.95 9.76 -4.40
C GLU A 149 7.88 10.84 -4.50
N SER A 150 6.64 10.45 -4.82
CA SER A 150 5.52 11.37 -4.89
C SER A 150 4.19 10.66 -4.67
N ASP A 151 3.29 11.34 -3.98
CA ASP A 151 1.87 11.04 -4.00
C ASP A 151 1.18 11.90 -5.06
N SER A 152 0.62 11.23 -6.08
CA SER A 152 -0.06 11.92 -7.17
C SER A 152 -1.52 12.22 -6.85
N THR A 153 -2.02 11.79 -5.70
CA THR A 153 -3.45 11.89 -5.33
C THR A 153 -3.64 12.37 -3.88
N PRO A 154 -4.53 13.32 -3.62
CA PRO A 154 -4.80 13.80 -2.27
C PRO A 154 -5.69 12.84 -1.45
N GLU A 155 -5.66 11.53 -1.71
CA GLU A 155 -6.54 10.56 -1.02
C GLU A 155 -6.23 10.54 0.48
N PHE A 156 -4.95 10.64 0.86
CA PHE A 156 -4.58 10.67 2.27
C PHE A 156 -5.08 11.91 2.98
N GLU A 157 -5.05 13.07 2.32
CA GLU A 157 -5.66 14.29 2.86
C GLU A 157 -7.18 14.16 2.94
N TYR A 158 -7.82 13.57 1.92
CA TYR A 158 -9.27 13.37 1.90
C TYR A 158 -9.76 12.45 3.04
N TYR A 159 -8.97 11.44 3.39
CA TYR A 159 -9.29 10.47 4.44
C TYR A 159 -8.64 10.78 5.81
N ASP A 160 -8.04 11.96 5.99
CA ASP A 160 -7.31 12.33 7.22
C ASP A 160 -6.23 11.28 7.63
N ILE A 161 -5.61 10.60 6.66
CA ILE A 161 -4.53 9.65 6.92
C ILE A 161 -3.25 10.40 7.24
N THR A 162 -2.60 10.03 8.35
CA THR A 162 -1.33 10.62 8.77
C THR A 162 -0.30 9.55 9.12
N ASN A 163 0.97 9.95 9.26
CA ASN A 163 2.08 9.07 9.65
C ASN A 163 2.20 7.81 8.78
N PHE A 164 1.99 7.95 7.48
CA PHE A 164 2.13 6.84 6.55
C PHE A 164 3.59 6.43 6.38
N GLU A 165 3.83 5.13 6.55
CA GLU A 165 5.10 4.47 6.31
C GLU A 165 4.86 3.23 5.45
N ILE A 166 5.84 2.93 4.60
CA ILE A 166 5.92 1.69 3.83
C ILE A 166 7.28 1.07 4.08
N SER A 167 7.32 -0.25 4.21
CA SER A 167 8.57 -0.99 4.36
C SER A 167 8.51 -2.27 3.57
N ARG A 168 9.52 -2.48 2.73
CA ARG A 168 9.70 -3.75 2.02
C ARG A 168 10.31 -4.77 2.96
N ILE A 169 9.64 -5.91 3.12
CA ILE A 169 10.16 -7.02 3.95
C ILE A 169 11.10 -7.88 3.12
N ASN A 170 10.65 -8.25 1.92
CA ASN A 170 11.41 -9.03 0.96
C ASN A 170 10.88 -8.76 -0.45
N LYS A 171 11.26 -9.56 -1.46
CA LYS A 171 10.76 -9.38 -2.83
C LYS A 171 9.26 -9.63 -3.00
N ASP A 172 8.66 -10.43 -2.13
CA ASP A 172 7.29 -10.91 -2.23
C ASP A 172 6.39 -10.29 -1.15
N GLU A 173 6.92 -9.50 -0.22
CA GLU A 173 6.16 -8.97 0.90
C GLU A 173 6.54 -7.52 1.24
N PHE A 174 5.53 -6.74 1.62
CA PHE A 174 5.70 -5.42 2.21
C PHE A 174 4.66 -5.16 3.29
N GLU A 175 4.95 -4.20 4.15
CA GLU A 175 4.05 -3.68 5.16
C GLU A 175 3.82 -2.19 4.93
N ILE A 176 2.64 -1.72 5.31
CA ILE A 176 2.35 -0.31 5.46
C ILE A 176 1.82 -0.05 6.85
N SER A 177 2.08 1.13 7.38
CA SER A 177 1.44 1.61 8.59
C SER A 177 1.02 3.05 8.45
N PHE A 178 -0.06 3.43 9.11
CA PHE A 178 -0.55 4.81 9.16
C PHE A 178 -1.56 4.98 10.28
N ASP A 179 -1.78 6.22 10.70
CA ASP A 179 -2.83 6.58 11.64
C ASP A 179 -4.14 6.88 10.89
N PHE A 180 -5.24 6.34 11.42
CA PHE A 180 -6.55 6.43 10.80
C PHE A 180 -7.67 6.47 11.84
N LYS A 181 -8.77 7.15 11.50
CA LYS A 181 -9.98 7.20 12.32
C LYS A 181 -10.94 6.08 11.91
N VAL A 182 -11.39 5.33 12.89
CA VAL A 182 -12.32 4.20 12.73
C VAL A 182 -13.47 4.33 13.71
N TYR A 183 -14.67 3.90 13.33
CA TYR A 183 -15.81 3.93 14.23
C TYR A 183 -15.84 2.65 15.06
N ASP A 184 -15.66 2.78 16.37
CA ASP A 184 -15.79 1.69 17.33
C ASP A 184 -17.26 1.58 17.76
N PHE A 185 -17.87 0.44 17.49
CA PHE A 185 -19.29 0.24 17.78
C PHE A 185 -19.60 0.07 19.27
N THR A 186 -18.67 -0.50 20.03
CA THR A 186 -18.83 -0.65 21.47
C THR A 186 -18.74 0.70 22.18
N GLU A 187 -17.82 1.57 21.76
CA GLU A 187 -17.70 2.93 22.32
C GLU A 187 -18.69 3.92 21.69
N ASN A 188 -19.23 3.58 20.52
CA ASN A 188 -20.16 4.41 19.75
C ASN A 188 -19.53 5.77 19.36
N GLU A 189 -18.22 5.77 19.08
CA GLU A 189 -17.44 6.95 18.73
C GLU A 189 -16.36 6.67 17.67
N TRP A 190 -15.88 7.73 17.03
CA TRP A 190 -14.72 7.65 16.12
C TRP A 190 -13.44 7.74 16.95
N ILE A 191 -12.59 6.72 16.84
CA ILE A 191 -11.30 6.68 17.53
C ILE A 191 -10.15 6.67 16.53
N GLU A 192 -9.05 7.30 16.90
CA GLU A 192 -7.80 7.29 16.14
C GLU A 192 -6.94 6.10 16.58
N THR A 193 -6.47 5.32 15.62
CA THR A 193 -5.59 4.17 15.86
C THR A 193 -4.51 4.14 14.79
N ASN A 194 -3.35 3.57 15.12
CA ASN A 194 -2.40 3.15 14.10
C ASN A 194 -2.86 1.81 13.52
N LEU A 195 -2.83 1.68 12.19
CA LEU A 195 -3.08 0.45 11.46
C LEU A 195 -1.78 -0.01 10.82
N ASN A 196 -1.47 -1.29 10.93
CA ASN A 196 -0.37 -1.96 10.22
C ASN A 196 -0.95 -3.07 9.35
N SER A 197 -0.62 -3.08 8.06
CA SER A 197 -1.12 -4.06 7.10
C SER A 197 -0.01 -4.72 6.33
N ARG A 198 -0.09 -6.05 6.21
CA ARG A 198 0.87 -6.89 5.51
C ARG A 198 0.32 -7.40 4.20
N TYR A 199 1.12 -7.22 3.15
CA TYR A 199 0.80 -7.58 1.78
C TYR A 199 1.74 -8.68 1.28
N ILE A 200 1.21 -9.69 0.61
CA ILE A 200 1.98 -10.76 -0.03
C ILE A 200 1.70 -10.83 -1.53
N LYS A 201 2.74 -11.04 -2.31
CA LYS A 201 2.67 -11.18 -3.76
C LYS A 201 1.88 -12.43 -4.11
N VAL A 202 0.94 -12.28 -5.04
CA VAL A 202 0.17 -13.38 -5.62
C VAL A 202 1.01 -14.02 -6.72
N ALA A 203 1.05 -15.35 -6.75
CA ALA A 203 1.73 -16.07 -7.82
C ALA A 203 1.10 -15.72 -9.18
N GLU A 204 1.93 -15.28 -10.13
CA GLU A 204 1.53 -15.04 -11.53
C GLU A 204 1.41 -16.33 -12.34
#